data_AF-A0A356K2F1-F1
#
_entry.id   AF-A0A356K2F1-F1
#
_cell.length_a   1.000
_cell.length_b   1.000
_cell.length_c   1.000
_cell.angle_alpha   90.00
_cell.angle_beta   90.00
_cell.angle_gamma   90.00
#
_symmetry.space_group_name_H-M   'P 1'
#
loop_
_entity.id
_entity.type
_entity.pdbx_description
1 polymer ?
#
loop_
_entity_poly.entity_id
_entity_poly.type
_entity_poly.pdbx_seq_one_letter_code
_entity_poly.pdbx_strand_id
1 'polypeptide(L)'
;MKEKTNDLSELKGLGKIILILASAFIIMYLLTLGATKLGWFDTSYTKPNVEEAVISYEKIMAGSVFDKKDDSYYVAIANFDKTNNMYYQSIVSSYKSKEEHLPFYVVDLSDELNKSIISDTNNTKAKKASELKVKDLTLLKITNGKIEKYITGIENIETELK
;
A
#
# COMPACT_ATOMS: atom_id res chain seq x y z
N MET A 1 -19.01 -7.76 -67.60
CA MET A 1 -18.74 -6.31 -67.33
C MET A 1 -19.42 -5.77 -66.06
N LYS A 2 -20.48 -6.40 -65.52
CA LYS A 2 -21.17 -5.97 -64.28
C LYS A 2 -20.47 -6.28 -62.96
N GLU A 3 -19.58 -7.28 -62.92
CA GLU A 3 -18.90 -7.72 -61.70
C GLU A 3 -17.81 -6.72 -61.26
N LYS A 4 -16.99 -6.26 -62.22
CA LYS A 4 -15.91 -5.28 -61.98
C LYS A 4 -16.39 -3.91 -61.49
N THR A 5 -17.65 -3.55 -61.76
CA THR A 5 -18.25 -2.28 -61.33
C THR A 5 -18.76 -2.32 -59.88
N ASN A 6 -19.13 -3.49 -59.37
CA ASN A 6 -19.61 -3.64 -57.99
C ASN A 6 -18.44 -3.58 -56.99
N ASP A 7 -17.35 -4.31 -57.24
CA ASP A 7 -16.12 -4.24 -56.42
C ASP A 7 -15.56 -2.82 -56.29
N LEU A 8 -15.56 -2.08 -57.40
CA LEU A 8 -15.07 -0.70 -57.42
C LEU A 8 -15.96 0.26 -56.63
N SER A 9 -17.26 -0.05 -56.50
CA SER A 9 -18.23 0.74 -55.76
C SER A 9 -18.16 0.47 -54.24
N GLU A 10 -17.94 -0.79 -53.85
CA GLU A 10 -17.74 -1.20 -52.47
C GLU A 10 -16.40 -0.68 -51.92
N LEU A 11 -15.32 -0.75 -52.71
CA LEU A 11 -14.02 -0.14 -52.37
C LEU A 11 -14.10 1.38 -52.21
N LYS A 12 -14.91 2.07 -53.02
CA LYS A 12 -15.15 3.51 -52.88
C LYS A 12 -15.99 3.84 -51.64
N GLY A 13 -16.91 2.97 -51.24
CA GLY A 13 -17.68 3.08 -50.00
C GLY A 13 -16.80 2.91 -48.76
N LEU A 14 -15.96 1.87 -48.75
CA LEU A 14 -14.97 1.63 -47.68
C LEU A 14 -13.94 2.76 -47.59
N GLY A 15 -13.44 3.26 -48.74
CA GLY A 15 -12.53 4.40 -48.77
C GLY A 15 -13.13 5.68 -48.18
N LYS A 16 -14.43 5.94 -48.40
CA LYS A 16 -15.13 7.07 -47.76
C LYS A 16 -15.25 6.92 -46.25
N ILE A 17 -15.55 5.71 -45.76
CA ILE A 17 -15.65 5.43 -44.32
C ILE A 17 -14.28 5.63 -43.64
N ILE A 18 -13.22 5.11 -44.24
CA ILE A 18 -11.85 5.29 -43.74
C ILE A 18 -11.46 6.78 -43.74
N LEU A 19 -11.84 7.52 -44.77
CA LEU A 19 -11.59 8.97 -44.84
C LEU A 19 -12.32 9.74 -43.73
N ILE A 20 -13.58 9.40 -43.45
CA ILE A 20 -14.37 10.01 -42.37
C ILE A 20 -13.79 9.67 -41.00
N LEU A 21 -13.35 8.43 -40.81
CA LEU A 21 -12.74 8.00 -39.56
C LEU A 21 -11.40 8.71 -39.33
N ALA A 22 -10.56 8.78 -40.36
CA ALA A 22 -9.28 9.50 -40.31
C ALA A 22 -9.48 11.00 -40.04
N SER A 23 -10.48 11.63 -40.66
CA SER A 23 -10.77 13.04 -40.41
C SER A 23 -11.29 13.28 -39.00
N ALA A 24 -12.07 12.37 -38.42
CA ALA A 24 -12.51 12.46 -37.02
C ALA A 24 -11.32 12.44 -36.04
N PHE A 25 -10.33 11.57 -36.26
CA PHE A 25 -9.10 11.55 -35.44
C PHE A 25 -8.28 12.83 -35.58
N ILE A 26 -8.17 13.37 -36.80
CA ILE A 26 -7.45 14.64 -37.04
C ILE A 26 -8.16 15.80 -36.34
N ILE A 27 -9.49 15.87 -36.44
CA ILE A 27 -10.29 16.91 -35.77
C ILE A 27 -10.12 16.80 -34.25
N MET A 28 -10.20 15.59 -33.69
CA MET A 28 -10.00 15.37 -32.27
C MET A 28 -8.60 15.81 -31.82
N TYR A 29 -7.55 15.49 -32.58
CA TYR A 29 -6.19 15.95 -32.29
C TYR A 29 -6.06 17.48 -32.32
N LEU A 30 -6.66 18.15 -33.31
CA LEU A 30 -6.65 19.60 -33.41
C LEU A 30 -7.43 20.27 -32.28
N LEU A 31 -8.57 19.68 -31.87
CA LEU A 31 -9.34 20.14 -30.71
C LEU A 31 -8.51 20.00 -29.42
N THR A 32 -7.84 18.87 -29.21
CA THR A 32 -6.95 18.68 -28.05
C THR A 32 -5.81 19.69 -28.06
N LEU A 33 -5.13 19.89 -29.21
CA LEU A 33 -4.02 20.85 -29.31
C LEU A 33 -4.49 22.30 -29.06
N GLY A 34 -5.67 22.67 -29.59
CA GLY A 34 -6.28 23.97 -29.40
C GLY A 34 -6.68 24.20 -27.94
N ALA A 35 -7.36 23.23 -27.32
CA ALA A 35 -7.76 23.28 -25.92
C ALA A 35 -6.54 23.33 -24.96
N THR A 36 -5.44 22.64 -25.27
CA THR A 36 -4.18 22.75 -24.51
C THR A 36 -3.56 24.15 -24.66
N LYS A 37 -3.53 24.73 -25.87
CA LYS A 37 -3.00 26.09 -26.10
C LYS A 37 -3.86 27.19 -25.49
N LEU A 38 -5.18 27.00 -25.46
CA LEU A 38 -6.15 27.92 -24.85
C LEU A 38 -6.24 27.76 -23.32
N GLY A 39 -5.50 26.82 -22.73
CA GLY A 39 -5.51 26.57 -21.29
C GLY A 39 -6.83 25.97 -20.78
N TRP A 40 -7.62 25.35 -21.66
CA TRP A 40 -8.89 24.68 -21.29
C TRP A 40 -8.67 23.40 -20.49
N PHE A 41 -7.49 22.80 -20.60
CA PHE A 41 -7.06 21.73 -19.73
C PHE A 41 -6.24 22.33 -18.60
N ASP A 42 -6.83 22.37 -17.41
CA ASP A 42 -6.09 22.62 -16.18
C ASP A 42 -4.98 21.57 -16.07
N THR A 43 -3.72 22.01 -16.13
CA THR A 43 -2.56 21.18 -15.72
C THR A 43 -2.51 20.98 -14.20
N SER A 44 -3.50 21.54 -13.50
CA SER A 44 -3.76 21.44 -12.07
C SER A 44 -4.25 20.07 -11.66
N TYR A 45 -3.67 18.98 -12.18
CA TYR A 45 -3.55 17.80 -11.33
C TYR A 45 -2.53 18.16 -10.24
N THR A 46 -3.00 18.89 -9.25
CA THR A 46 -2.40 18.84 -7.93
C THR A 46 -2.56 17.39 -7.51
N LYS A 47 -1.49 16.60 -7.68
CA LYS A 47 -1.32 15.39 -6.88
C LYS A 47 -1.72 15.84 -5.48
N PRO A 48 -2.76 15.25 -4.86
CA PRO A 48 -3.15 15.68 -3.54
C PRO A 48 -1.85 15.73 -2.74
N ASN A 49 -1.63 16.83 -2.04
CA ASN A 49 -0.69 16.79 -0.94
C ASN A 49 -1.34 15.79 0.02
N VAL A 50 -1.11 14.51 -0.23
CA VAL A 50 -0.88 13.57 0.84
C VAL A 50 0.27 14.22 1.57
N GLU A 51 -0.07 15.12 2.51
CA GLU A 51 0.39 14.93 3.87
C GLU A 51 0.41 13.42 4.01
N GLU A 52 1.60 12.83 3.91
CA GLU A 52 1.81 11.41 4.14
C GLU A 52 0.87 11.10 5.28
N ALA A 53 -0.14 10.23 5.06
CA ALA A 53 -1.09 9.96 6.12
C ALA A 53 -0.22 9.52 7.29
N VAL A 54 0.01 10.42 8.25
CA VAL A 54 0.91 10.16 9.35
C VAL A 54 0.03 9.29 10.21
N ILE A 55 0.05 8.01 9.90
CA ILE A 55 -0.64 7.02 10.69
C ILE A 55 0.00 7.17 12.07
N SER A 56 -0.76 7.75 12.98
CA SER A 56 -0.31 7.94 14.34
C SER A 56 -0.26 6.55 14.97
N TYR A 57 0.95 6.00 15.01
CA TYR A 57 1.23 4.75 15.71
C TYR A 57 1.56 5.07 17.16
N GLU A 58 1.02 4.27 18.07
CA GLU A 58 1.51 4.31 19.44
C GLU A 58 2.85 3.57 19.49
N LYS A 59 3.95 4.34 19.42
CA LYS A 59 5.30 3.80 19.51
C LYS A 59 5.64 3.44 20.95
N ILE A 60 6.22 2.25 21.13
CA ILE A 60 6.66 1.73 22.42
C ILE A 60 8.10 1.23 22.31
N MET A 61 8.78 1.18 23.46
CA MET A 61 10.12 0.58 23.54
C MET A 61 10.04 -0.95 23.50
N ALA A 62 11.02 -1.60 22.87
CA ALA A 62 11.17 -3.05 22.81
C ALA A 62 11.15 -3.68 24.22
N GLY A 63 11.74 -2.98 25.21
CA GLY A 63 11.73 -3.38 26.61
C GLY A 63 10.33 -3.54 27.23
N SER A 64 9.33 -2.86 26.68
CA SER A 64 7.97 -2.78 27.23
C SER A 64 6.94 -3.65 26.49
N VAL A 65 7.39 -4.50 25.55
CA VAL A 65 6.51 -5.31 24.68
C VAL A 65 5.58 -6.23 25.47
N PHE A 66 6.02 -6.71 26.63
CA PHE A 66 5.28 -7.68 27.46
C PHE A 66 4.56 -7.05 28.66
N ASP A 67 4.77 -5.74 28.90
CA ASP A 67 4.38 -5.06 30.13
C ASP A 67 3.27 -4.01 29.90
N LYS A 68 2.36 -4.29 28.94
CA LYS A 68 1.19 -3.42 28.71
C LYS A 68 0.08 -3.76 29.68
N LYS A 69 -0.78 -2.77 29.94
CA LYS A 69 -1.93 -2.90 30.83
C LYS A 69 -3.06 -3.71 30.19
N ASP A 70 -3.09 -3.75 28.86
CA ASP A 70 -4.10 -4.44 28.07
C ASP A 70 -3.89 -5.95 28.09
N ASP A 71 -4.98 -6.69 28.30
CA ASP A 71 -4.94 -8.16 28.38
C ASP A 71 -4.59 -8.81 27.04
N SER A 72 -4.96 -8.20 25.91
CA SER A 72 -4.66 -8.70 24.57
C SER A 72 -4.40 -7.55 23.59
N TYR A 73 -3.30 -7.61 22.85
CA TYR A 73 -2.89 -6.53 21.94
C TYR A 73 -1.93 -7.02 20.87
N TYR A 74 -1.83 -6.22 19.80
CA TYR A 74 -0.84 -6.42 18.75
C TYR A 74 0.38 -5.52 18.92
N VAL A 75 1.56 -6.06 18.61
CA VAL A 75 2.81 -5.29 18.51
C VAL A 75 3.46 -5.56 17.17
N ALA A 76 3.56 -4.53 16.36
CA ALA A 76 4.32 -4.54 15.13
C ALA A 76 5.79 -4.17 15.39
N ILE A 77 6.71 -4.94 14.83
CA ILE A 77 8.14 -4.75 15.01
C ILE A 77 8.79 -4.75 13.63
N ALA A 78 9.34 -3.60 13.24
CA ALA A 78 9.98 -3.41 11.94
C ALA A 78 10.95 -2.24 11.98
N ASN A 79 11.89 -2.20 11.02
CA ASN A 79 12.68 -0.99 10.79
C ASN A 79 11.87 -0.06 9.88
N PHE A 80 11.23 0.97 10.42
CA PHE A 80 10.31 1.77 9.62
C PHE A 80 11.02 2.66 8.59
N ASP A 81 12.32 2.94 8.71
CA ASP A 81 13.08 3.63 7.65
C ASP A 81 13.22 2.78 6.39
N LYS A 82 13.40 1.45 6.56
CA LYS A 82 13.56 0.49 5.46
C LYS A 82 12.24 -0.13 5.02
N THR A 83 11.31 -0.27 5.96
CA THR A 83 10.03 -0.96 5.80
C THR A 83 8.87 0.03 5.68
N ASN A 84 9.13 1.31 5.37
CA ASN A 84 8.09 2.33 5.11
C ASN A 84 7.32 2.06 3.81
N ASN A 85 6.74 0.86 3.69
CA ASN A 85 5.96 0.43 2.57
C ASN A 85 4.53 0.95 2.77
N MET A 86 4.06 1.77 1.82
CA MET A 86 2.68 2.25 1.73
C MET A 86 1.66 1.10 1.87
N TYR A 87 2.01 -0.11 1.43
CA TYR A 87 1.19 -1.30 1.60
C TYR A 87 0.97 -1.70 3.06
N TYR A 88 2.05 -1.74 3.86
CA TYR A 88 1.96 -2.08 5.28
C TYR A 88 1.14 -1.03 6.05
N GLN A 89 1.38 0.24 5.74
CA GLN A 89 0.63 1.37 6.27
C GLN A 89 -0.89 1.23 5.98
N SER A 90 -1.25 0.82 4.77
CA SER A 90 -2.65 0.58 4.38
C SER A 90 -3.27 -0.58 5.17
N ILE A 91 -2.54 -1.68 5.39
CA ILE A 91 -3.01 -2.82 6.19
C ILE A 91 -3.31 -2.37 7.63
N VAL A 92 -2.38 -1.68 8.28
CA VAL A 92 -2.57 -1.23 9.67
C VAL A 92 -3.68 -0.18 9.79
N SER A 93 -3.78 0.73 8.81
CA SER A 93 -4.89 1.71 8.77
C SER A 93 -6.24 1.02 8.67
N SER A 94 -6.36 0.04 7.78
CA SER A 94 -7.60 -0.73 7.62
C SER A 94 -7.97 -1.51 8.87
N TYR A 95 -6.98 -2.04 9.60
CA TYR A 95 -7.21 -2.72 10.87
C TYR A 95 -7.75 -1.76 11.94
N LYS A 96 -7.12 -0.60 12.09
CA LYS A 96 -7.51 0.43 13.07
C LYS A 96 -8.85 1.09 12.76
N SER A 97 -9.33 1.04 11.52
CA SER A 97 -10.65 1.58 11.16
C SER A 97 -11.83 0.65 11.50
N LYS A 98 -11.58 -0.57 11.96
CA LYS A 98 -12.65 -1.49 12.40
C LYS A 98 -13.32 -0.96 13.67
N GLU A 99 -14.63 -1.20 13.82
CA GLU A 99 -15.35 -0.81 15.06
C GLU A 99 -14.78 -1.50 16.30
N GLU A 100 -14.47 -2.80 16.15
CA GLU A 100 -13.80 -3.59 17.19
C GLU A 100 -12.41 -4.01 16.68
N HIS A 101 -11.37 -3.53 17.37
CA HIS A 101 -10.00 -3.96 17.15
C HIS A 101 -9.24 -4.00 18.49
N LEU A 102 -8.19 -4.82 18.55
CA LEU A 102 -7.29 -4.82 19.70
C LEU A 102 -6.39 -3.58 19.66
N PRO A 103 -5.87 -3.12 20.81
CA PRO A 103 -4.81 -2.13 20.85
C PRO A 103 -3.63 -2.54 19.96
N PHE A 104 -3.03 -1.56 19.27
CA PHE A 104 -1.98 -1.79 18.29
C PHE A 104 -0.79 -0.87 18.55
N TYR A 105 0.34 -1.48 18.91
CA TYR A 105 1.58 -0.78 19.21
C TYR A 105 2.66 -1.03 18.16
N VAL A 106 3.63 -0.14 18.11
CA VAL A 106 4.78 -0.24 17.20
C VAL A 106 6.10 -0.17 17.96
N VAL A 107 7.00 -1.10 17.66
CA VAL A 107 8.42 -1.02 18.02
C VAL A 107 9.19 -0.73 16.75
N ASP A 108 9.82 0.43 16.72
CA ASP A 108 10.60 0.90 15.57
C ASP A 108 12.07 0.47 15.71
N LEU A 109 12.53 -0.42 14.84
CA LEU A 109 13.91 -0.94 14.83
C LEU A 109 14.91 0.05 14.20
N SER A 110 14.47 1.19 13.66
CA SER A 110 15.41 2.27 13.33
C SER A 110 15.91 2.99 14.58
N ASP A 111 15.10 3.01 15.65
CA ASP A 111 15.47 3.56 16.95
C ASP A 111 16.57 2.71 17.60
N GLU A 112 17.65 3.37 18.02
CA GLU A 112 18.82 2.75 18.63
C GLU A 112 18.50 1.93 19.87
N LEU A 113 17.50 2.38 20.66
CA LEU A 113 17.08 1.72 21.88
C LEU A 113 16.43 0.35 21.60
N ASN A 114 15.87 0.17 20.40
CA ASN A 114 15.21 -1.06 19.98
C ASN A 114 16.13 -1.98 19.16
N LYS A 115 17.32 -1.53 18.74
CA LYS A 115 18.26 -2.35 17.96
C LYS A 115 18.71 -3.63 18.70
N SER A 116 18.64 -3.65 20.03
CA SER A 116 19.04 -4.78 20.88
C SER A 116 18.26 -6.09 20.62
N ILE A 117 17.05 -6.01 20.05
CA ILE A 117 16.25 -7.18 19.68
C ILE A 117 16.49 -7.67 18.25
N ILE A 118 17.27 -6.95 17.44
CA ILE A 118 17.62 -7.38 16.08
C ILE A 118 18.55 -8.60 16.16
N SER A 119 18.30 -9.59 15.30
CA SER A 119 19.00 -10.88 15.31
C SER A 119 18.88 -11.58 13.95
N ASP A 120 19.85 -12.41 13.59
CA ASP A 120 19.78 -13.23 12.36
C ASP A 120 18.71 -14.34 12.45
N THR A 121 18.31 -14.70 13.68
CA THR A 121 17.28 -15.70 13.95
C THR A 121 16.19 -15.14 14.85
N ASN A 122 14.95 -15.53 14.58
CA ASN A 122 13.79 -15.20 15.41
C ASN A 122 13.76 -16.06 16.69
N ASN A 123 13.37 -15.46 17.82
CA ASN A 123 13.00 -16.22 19.02
C ASN A 123 11.48 -16.12 19.25
N THR A 124 10.75 -17.08 18.68
CA THR A 124 9.28 -17.11 18.73
C THR A 124 8.71 -17.48 20.10
N LYS A 125 9.57 -17.96 21.03
CA LYS A 125 9.18 -18.41 22.37
C LYS A 125 9.65 -17.47 23.48
N ALA A 126 10.05 -16.25 23.13
CA ALA A 126 10.47 -15.25 24.11
C ALA A 126 9.39 -15.01 25.17
N LYS A 127 9.78 -15.07 26.45
CA LYS A 127 8.87 -14.85 27.58
C LYS A 127 8.99 -13.45 28.17
N LYS A 128 10.03 -12.72 27.79
CA LYS A 128 10.36 -11.38 28.27
C LYS A 128 11.10 -10.61 27.18
N ALA A 129 11.11 -9.28 27.31
CA ALA A 129 11.72 -8.40 26.31
C ALA A 129 13.19 -8.72 26.02
N SER A 130 13.98 -9.09 27.04
CA SER A 130 15.40 -9.43 26.86
C SER A 130 15.65 -10.67 26.00
N GLU A 131 14.67 -11.56 25.89
CA GLU A 131 14.74 -12.78 25.08
C GLU A 131 14.19 -12.57 23.67
N LEU A 132 13.49 -11.46 23.43
CA LEU A 132 12.87 -11.18 22.15
C LEU A 132 13.96 -10.95 21.10
N LYS A 133 13.86 -11.72 20.02
CA LYS A 133 14.77 -11.65 18.88
C LYS A 133 13.96 -11.67 17.60
N VAL A 134 14.15 -10.66 16.76
CA VAL A 134 13.44 -10.47 15.51
C VAL A 134 14.44 -10.28 14.38
N LYS A 135 14.20 -10.94 13.25
CA LYS A 135 15.01 -10.81 12.03
C LYS A 135 14.44 -9.77 11.08
N ASP A 136 13.15 -9.90 10.80
CA ASP A 136 12.43 -9.15 9.78
C ASP A 136 11.10 -8.61 10.35
N LEU A 137 10.30 -7.95 9.50
CA LEU A 137 8.94 -7.50 9.82
C LEU A 137 8.16 -8.60 10.55
N THR A 138 7.79 -8.31 11.79
CA THR A 138 7.15 -9.25 12.71
C THR A 138 5.93 -8.58 13.35
N LEU A 139 4.84 -9.33 13.45
CA LEU A 139 3.66 -8.98 14.25
C LEU A 139 3.53 -9.99 15.40
N LEU A 140 3.46 -9.49 16.63
CA LEU A 140 3.16 -10.29 17.80
C LEU A 140 1.73 -10.05 18.24
N LYS A 141 0.99 -11.13 18.51
CA LYS A 141 -0.21 -11.06 19.36
C LYS A 141 0.20 -11.42 20.77
N ILE A 142 0.10 -10.46 21.68
CA ILE A 142 0.37 -10.67 23.09
C ILE A 142 -0.96 -10.87 23.79
N THR A 143 -1.03 -11.86 24.68
CA THR A 143 -2.16 -12.03 25.59
C THR A 143 -1.65 -12.39 26.97
N ASN A 144 -2.10 -11.66 27.99
CA ASN A 144 -1.67 -11.80 29.38
C ASN A 144 -0.14 -11.79 29.53
N GLY A 145 0.53 -10.84 28.84
CA GLY A 145 1.98 -10.68 28.86
C GLY A 145 2.77 -11.83 28.22
N LYS A 146 2.14 -12.65 27.35
CA LYS A 146 2.80 -13.77 26.64
C LYS A 146 2.51 -13.73 25.15
N ILE A 147 3.46 -14.22 24.35
CA ILE A 147 3.27 -14.38 22.91
C ILE A 147 2.23 -15.48 22.67
N GLU A 148 1.05 -15.10 22.17
CA GLU A 148 0.05 -16.03 21.66
C GLU A 148 0.34 -16.38 20.20
N LYS A 149 0.68 -15.37 19.38
CA LYS A 149 1.06 -15.54 17.97
C LYS A 149 2.32 -14.77 17.64
N TYR A 150 3.20 -15.40 16.87
CA TYR A 150 4.38 -14.80 16.28
C TYR A 150 4.26 -14.92 14.76
N ILE A 151 4.02 -13.80 14.07
CA ILE A 151 3.68 -13.78 12.65
C ILE A 151 4.76 -13.01 11.91
N THR A 152 5.28 -13.61 10.85
CA THR A 152 6.30 -13.00 9.99
C THR A 152 5.80 -12.94 8.55
N GLY A 153 6.25 -11.93 7.82
CA GLY A 153 5.90 -11.73 6.41
C GLY A 153 4.59 -10.97 6.24
N ILE A 154 4.58 -10.07 5.26
CA ILE A 154 3.51 -9.08 5.10
C ILE A 154 2.16 -9.72 4.75
N GLU A 155 2.14 -10.78 3.96
CA GLU A 155 0.92 -11.50 3.55
C GLU A 155 0.22 -12.19 4.73
N ASN A 156 1.01 -12.78 5.63
CA ASN A 156 0.48 -13.42 6.84
C ASN A 156 -0.06 -12.37 7.83
N ILE A 157 0.64 -11.24 7.92
CA ILE A 157 0.21 -10.10 8.76
C ILE A 157 -1.11 -9.53 8.23
N GLU A 158 -1.23 -9.33 6.92
CA GLU A 158 -2.49 -8.90 6.30
C GLU A 158 -3.63 -9.87 6.60
N THR A 159 -3.37 -11.17 6.50
CA THR A 159 -4.38 -12.20 6.77
C THR A 159 -4.84 -12.17 8.23
N GLU A 160 -3.95 -11.95 9.19
CA GLU A 160 -4.30 -11.84 10.62
C GLU A 160 -5.06 -10.54 10.94
N LEU A 161 -4.72 -9.44 10.26
CA LEU A 161 -5.29 -8.12 10.53
C LEU A 161 -6.54 -7.81 9.68
N LYS A 162 -6.87 -8.62 8.68
CA LYS A 162 -8.13 -8.55 7.93
C LYS A 162 -9.34 -8.91 8.77
#